data_AF-A0A9X5YRF0-F1
#
_entry.id   AF-A0A9X5YRF0-F1
#
_cell.length_a   1.000
_cell.length_b   1.000
_cell.length_c   1.000
_cell.angle_alpha   90.00
_cell.angle_beta   90.00
_cell.angle_gamma   90.00
#
_symmetry.space_group_name_H-M   'P 1'
#
loop_
_entity.id
_entity.type
_entity.pdbx_description
1 polymer ?
#
loop_
_entity_poly.entity_id
_entity_poly.type
_entity_poly.pdbx_seq_one_letter_code
_entity_poly.pdbx_strand_id
1 'polypeptide(L)'
;MSNDFSRWAPPEANSTPAPEAEPTTQSTAEQSQRSAAGDSSVASSLKPVLGSLVTGATRTTATPRSSASRDEASSPASAPRNGLRPPRRKRDPQRLARNALYERLLDKKVIIGAVLAVVALVLTVPRLMASVPSFSSVTRGPIAVQGYQGSATNTNVLSSDWAAGVSTAWVLADPRSDVKQENRTRTRLFADGTTIYMVSLSDTNSSFSIAAIDVSSSTPTVLWTSSDGSVRMTPDTSNFSIVSAGQWLIVGNILVSKSTGIQAEGPWEDDQPMALVDDVLVTCSGHETCAGWTYSSGSWERLWQAITGRQSEHSKVRQLEVPPTIGSGEDASVIVPVDDYRNLQIVNARTGVVTTLGAEGRFKQRSSLTALYPTADGLIVDKKANQLEKYDATGTFISAFDRNTKNKVYTDDGTVPTLSDLEAFFTSGKTPWTTGMMEAGGDKCEVLTLHTTAGAATYSAEGMKGIADGNGSFCLFAPTHARASTDGAAAFVQKTGYKEQSVYFFDMANNKAHTSTELRAAQNLTWVYDDLLVGVTDEGLIAFTPTSS
;
A
#
# COMPACT_ATOMS: atom_id res chain seq x y z
N MET A 1 16.18 34.48 50.11
CA MET A 1 15.69 35.49 51.09
C MET A 1 14.39 36.07 50.58
N SER A 2 13.46 36.24 51.51
CA SER A 2 12.05 36.63 51.43
C SER A 2 11.78 37.98 50.76
N ASN A 3 10.68 38.12 50.00
CA ASN A 3 9.52 38.96 50.38
C ASN A 3 8.43 39.10 49.29
N ASP A 4 7.20 39.11 49.80
CA ASP A 4 5.87 39.47 49.28
C ASP A 4 5.75 40.58 48.20
N PHE A 5 4.68 40.52 47.38
CA PHE A 5 3.47 41.33 47.61
C PHE A 5 2.36 41.08 46.56
N SER A 6 1.18 40.74 47.08
CA SER A 6 -0.13 40.65 46.41
C SER A 6 -0.71 42.01 46.03
N ARG A 7 -1.42 42.08 44.89
CA ARG A 7 -2.48 43.06 44.53
C ARG A 7 -2.97 42.67 43.11
N TRP A 8 -4.20 42.26 42.80
CA TRP A 8 -5.54 42.76 43.17
C TRP A 8 -6.61 41.70 42.82
N ALA A 9 -7.75 41.74 43.52
CA ALA A 9 -9.05 41.17 43.14
C ALA A 9 -10.17 42.14 43.65
N PRO A 10 -11.47 41.87 43.47
CA PRO A 10 -12.32 42.02 42.27
C PRO A 10 -13.46 43.05 42.54
N PRO A 11 -14.64 42.95 41.90
CA PRO A 11 -15.83 42.90 42.78
C PRO A 11 -16.87 41.84 42.39
N GLU A 12 -17.50 41.27 43.42
CA GLU A 12 -18.74 40.49 43.37
C GLU A 12 -19.98 41.39 43.48
N ALA A 13 -21.11 40.92 42.97
CA ALA A 13 -22.40 41.08 43.65
C ALA A 13 -23.33 39.90 43.31
N ASN A 14 -23.73 39.17 44.34
CA ASN A 14 -24.74 38.12 44.38
C ASN A 14 -26.14 38.59 43.98
N SER A 15 -27.00 37.67 43.51
CA SER A 15 -28.32 37.34 44.13
C SER A 15 -29.13 36.35 43.28
N THR A 16 -29.47 35.18 43.85
CA THR A 16 -30.62 34.32 43.46
C THR A 16 -31.76 34.58 44.46
N PRO A 17 -33.06 34.37 44.11
CA PRO A 17 -33.67 33.05 44.32
C PRO A 17 -34.73 32.62 43.26
N ALA A 18 -34.99 31.30 43.21
CA ALA A 18 -36.02 30.57 42.43
C ALA A 18 -37.45 30.75 43.05
N PRO A 19 -38.56 30.05 42.66
CA PRO A 19 -38.77 28.94 41.69
C PRO A 19 -40.11 29.00 40.88
N GLU A 20 -40.51 27.85 40.31
CA GLU A 20 -41.87 27.44 39.84
C GLU A 20 -42.31 27.74 38.38
N ALA A 21 -42.41 26.68 37.56
CA ALA A 21 -43.67 26.11 37.04
C ALA A 21 -43.44 25.22 35.78
N GLU A 22 -43.58 23.91 35.95
CA GLU A 22 -44.21 23.03 34.94
C GLU A 22 -45.74 23.08 35.23
N PRO A 23 -46.68 22.77 34.29
CA PRO A 23 -46.79 21.38 33.81
C PRO A 23 -47.45 21.10 32.42
N THR A 24 -47.21 19.87 31.96
CA THR A 24 -48.15 18.89 31.33
C THR A 24 -48.67 19.00 29.87
N THR A 25 -48.20 18.01 29.09
CA THR A 25 -48.92 16.96 28.31
C THR A 25 -49.74 17.29 27.05
N GLN A 26 -49.42 16.57 25.95
CA GLN A 26 -50.21 15.48 25.31
C GLN A 26 -49.53 15.11 23.97
N SER A 27 -48.89 13.94 23.83
CA SER A 27 -49.44 12.68 23.27
C SER A 27 -50.35 12.85 22.06
N THR A 28 -49.90 12.40 20.88
CA THR A 28 -50.69 11.50 20.01
C THR A 28 -49.74 10.70 19.13
N ALA A 29 -49.86 9.37 19.21
CA ALA A 29 -49.28 8.42 18.29
C ALA A 29 -50.15 8.36 17.02
N GLU A 30 -49.54 8.31 15.84
CA GLU A 30 -50.14 7.63 14.69
C GLU A 30 -49.08 6.79 13.96
N GLN A 31 -49.44 5.52 13.87
CA GLN A 31 -48.74 4.44 13.23
C GLN A 31 -49.30 4.34 11.80
N SER A 32 -48.46 4.43 10.77
CA SER A 32 -48.83 3.94 9.44
C SER A 32 -47.65 3.25 8.78
N GLN A 33 -47.72 1.92 8.76
CA GLN A 33 -46.99 1.08 7.80
C GLN A 33 -47.40 1.46 6.38
N ARG A 34 -46.43 1.72 5.50
CA ARG A 34 -46.45 1.16 4.13
C ARG A 34 -45.04 1.18 3.52
N SER A 35 -44.61 -0.02 3.19
CA SER A 35 -43.43 -0.38 2.41
C SER A 35 -43.45 0.22 1.01
N ALA A 36 -42.30 0.67 0.51
CA ALA A 36 -41.91 0.58 -0.90
C ALA A 36 -40.40 0.77 -1.03
N ALA A 37 -39.76 -0.21 -1.66
CA ALA A 37 -38.36 -0.24 -2.04
C ALA A 37 -38.00 0.88 -3.03
N GLY A 38 -36.76 1.36 -2.95
CA GLY A 38 -36.15 2.25 -3.93
C GLY A 38 -34.65 2.32 -3.65
N ASP A 39 -33.88 1.67 -4.53
CA ASP A 39 -32.44 1.48 -4.47
C ASP A 39 -31.65 2.75 -4.14
N SER A 40 -30.83 2.70 -3.09
CA SER A 40 -29.77 3.66 -2.82
C SER A 40 -28.42 3.00 -3.06
N SER A 41 -27.97 3.02 -4.32
CA SER A 41 -26.61 2.69 -4.71
C SER A 41 -25.67 3.84 -4.30
N VAL A 42 -25.09 3.74 -3.11
CA VAL A 42 -23.99 4.60 -2.67
C VAL A 42 -22.70 3.98 -3.17
N ALA A 43 -22.17 4.54 -4.26
CA ALA A 43 -20.99 4.07 -4.95
C ALA A 43 -19.71 4.39 -4.17
N SER A 44 -18.90 3.36 -3.97
CA SER A 44 -17.53 3.41 -3.47
C SER A 44 -16.68 4.40 -4.28
N SER A 45 -16.23 5.47 -3.62
CA SER A 45 -15.37 6.48 -4.21
C SER A 45 -13.93 5.99 -4.23
N LEU A 46 -13.44 5.63 -5.42
CA LEU A 46 -12.08 5.82 -5.92
C LEU A 46 -12.08 5.42 -7.41
N LYS A 47 -12.50 6.35 -8.28
CA LYS A 47 -12.24 6.32 -9.73
C LYS A 47 -11.94 7.73 -10.24
N PRO A 48 -11.06 7.87 -11.26
CA PRO A 48 -10.59 9.14 -11.76
C PRO A 48 -11.68 9.87 -12.56
N VAL A 49 -11.76 11.17 -12.37
CA VAL A 49 -12.71 12.07 -13.03
C VAL A 49 -12.30 12.25 -14.50
N LEU A 50 -13.08 11.67 -15.42
CA LEU A 50 -13.18 12.12 -16.80
C LEU A 50 -14.49 12.90 -16.95
N GLY A 51 -14.38 14.20 -17.24
CA GLY A 51 -15.51 15.08 -17.52
C GLY A 51 -15.13 16.12 -18.57
N SER A 52 -15.38 15.77 -19.83
CA SER A 52 -15.33 16.68 -20.99
C SER A 52 -16.44 17.73 -20.89
N LEU A 53 -16.10 18.99 -21.14
CA LEU A 53 -17.05 20.02 -21.55
C LEU A 53 -16.45 20.86 -22.68
N VAL A 54 -16.98 20.59 -23.87
CA VAL A 54 -16.89 21.39 -25.08
C VAL A 54 -17.73 22.66 -24.88
N THR A 55 -17.12 23.84 -25.01
CA THR A 55 -17.75 24.99 -25.69
C THR A 55 -16.66 25.81 -26.39
N GLY A 56 -16.93 26.16 -27.65
CA GLY A 56 -15.96 26.70 -28.57
C GLY A 56 -15.68 28.19 -28.41
N ALA A 57 -14.50 28.59 -28.87
CA ALA A 57 -14.22 29.93 -29.34
C ALA A 57 -13.17 29.88 -30.47
N THR A 58 -13.27 30.87 -31.33
CA THR A 58 -12.96 30.84 -32.76
C THR A 58 -11.55 31.38 -33.05
N ARG A 59 -10.80 30.69 -33.93
CA ARG A 59 -9.88 31.21 -34.99
C ARG A 59 -8.95 32.41 -34.68
N THR A 60 -7.62 32.22 -34.75
CA THR A 60 -6.66 32.97 -35.62
C THR A 60 -5.28 32.29 -35.59
N THR A 61 -4.88 31.50 -36.59
CA THR A 61 -3.97 31.86 -37.72
C THR A 61 -2.85 32.87 -37.38
N ALA A 62 -1.61 32.39 -37.22
CA ALA A 62 -0.41 33.14 -37.56
C ALA A 62 0.80 32.18 -37.74
N THR A 63 1.10 31.86 -38.99
CA THR A 63 2.43 31.48 -39.47
C THR A 63 3.40 32.66 -39.27
N PRO A 64 4.70 32.40 -39.13
CA PRO A 64 5.57 32.87 -40.22
C PRO A 64 6.59 31.83 -40.67
N ARG A 65 6.89 31.96 -41.96
CA ARG A 65 7.83 31.19 -42.76
C ARG A 65 9.15 31.95 -42.84
N SER A 66 10.25 31.23 -42.63
CA SER A 66 11.54 31.33 -43.34
C SER A 66 12.22 32.69 -43.53
N SER A 67 13.44 32.80 -43.00
CA SER A 67 14.54 33.48 -43.69
C SER A 67 15.82 32.63 -43.57
N ALA A 68 16.28 32.14 -44.72
CA ALA A 68 17.58 31.51 -44.89
C ALA A 68 18.65 32.59 -45.08
N SER A 69 19.86 32.33 -44.58
CA SER A 69 21.10 32.89 -45.12
C SER A 69 22.20 31.84 -44.99
N ARG A 70 22.84 31.56 -46.12
CA ARG A 70 24.02 30.71 -46.31
C ARG A 70 25.30 31.49 -45.96
N ASP A 71 26.37 30.73 -45.81
CA ASP A 71 27.82 31.03 -45.95
C ASP A 71 28.55 30.41 -44.75
N GLU A 72 29.68 29.70 -44.82
CA GLU A 72 30.55 29.25 -45.91
C GLU A 72 31.43 28.14 -45.30
N ALA A 73 31.92 27.23 -46.14
CA ALA A 73 32.69 26.06 -45.75
C ALA A 73 34.13 26.38 -45.34
N SER A 74 34.72 25.53 -44.48
CA SER A 74 36.16 25.26 -44.48
C SER A 74 36.47 23.92 -43.80
N SER A 75 36.73 22.91 -44.63
CA SER A 75 37.57 21.75 -44.25
C SER A 75 39.05 22.14 -44.40
N PRO A 76 39.97 21.39 -43.77
CA PRO A 76 40.90 20.66 -44.62
C PRO A 76 41.13 19.21 -44.19
N ALA A 77 41.39 18.39 -45.21
CA ALA A 77 41.81 17.01 -45.14
C ALA A 77 43.30 16.88 -44.82
N SER A 78 43.71 15.78 -44.17
CA SER A 78 44.71 14.83 -44.70
C SER A 78 44.96 13.67 -43.73
N ALA A 79 44.90 12.44 -44.28
CA ALA A 79 45.42 11.22 -43.68
C ALA A 79 46.94 11.09 -43.96
N PRO A 80 47.65 10.18 -43.26
CA PRO A 80 48.06 8.97 -43.98
C PRO A 80 47.86 7.66 -43.18
N ARG A 81 47.73 6.56 -43.94
CA ARG A 81 47.55 5.17 -43.49
C ARG A 81 48.85 4.58 -42.94
N ASN A 82 48.74 3.76 -41.88
CA ASN A 82 49.11 2.33 -41.88
C ASN A 82 49.00 1.74 -40.46
N GLY A 83 48.35 0.58 -40.30
CA GLY A 83 48.46 -0.25 -39.09
C GLY A 83 47.16 -0.86 -38.54
N LEU A 84 46.85 -2.07 -39.01
CA LEU A 84 46.19 -3.19 -38.32
C LEU A 84 44.84 -2.96 -37.59
N ARG A 85 43.79 -3.49 -38.22
CA ARG A 85 42.40 -3.58 -37.73
C ARG A 85 42.20 -4.89 -36.93
N PRO A 86 41.57 -4.88 -35.74
CA PRO A 86 41.10 -6.10 -35.07
C PRO A 86 39.90 -6.73 -35.80
N PRO A 87 39.61 -8.03 -35.60
CA PRO A 87 38.77 -8.80 -36.50
C PRO A 87 37.27 -8.53 -36.33
N ARG A 88 36.58 -8.52 -37.48
CA ARG A 88 35.11 -8.61 -37.57
C ARG A 88 34.65 -9.93 -36.93
N ARG A 89 33.76 -9.87 -35.93
CA ARG A 89 32.97 -11.03 -35.51
C ARG A 89 32.10 -11.47 -36.69
N LYS A 90 32.36 -12.70 -37.13
CA LYS A 90 31.58 -13.42 -38.14
C LYS A 90 30.20 -13.71 -37.53
N ARG A 91 29.15 -13.29 -38.23
CA ARG A 91 27.75 -13.61 -37.91
C ARG A 91 27.56 -15.12 -38.12
N ASP A 92 27.12 -15.80 -37.08
CA ASP A 92 26.99 -17.26 -37.02
C ASP A 92 25.85 -17.77 -37.92
N PRO A 93 26.08 -18.71 -38.88
CA PRO A 93 25.04 -19.22 -39.79
C PRO A 93 24.07 -20.24 -39.19
N GLN A 94 24.11 -20.54 -37.88
CA GLN A 94 23.28 -21.62 -37.29
C GLN A 94 21.90 -21.22 -36.76
N ARG A 95 21.39 -20.02 -37.10
CA ARG A 95 20.07 -19.55 -36.64
C ARG A 95 18.93 -19.60 -37.67
N LEU A 96 19.04 -20.46 -38.69
CA LEU A 96 17.99 -20.66 -39.71
C LEU A 96 17.72 -22.14 -40.06
N ALA A 97 17.98 -23.08 -39.15
CA ALA A 97 17.71 -24.52 -39.39
C ALA A 97 16.98 -25.21 -38.23
N ARG A 98 15.92 -24.59 -37.68
CA ARG A 98 15.02 -25.27 -36.71
C ARG A 98 13.54 -25.22 -37.07
N ASN A 99 13.19 -24.76 -38.27
CA ASN A 99 11.81 -24.75 -38.77
C ASN A 99 11.56 -25.79 -39.88
N ALA A 100 12.34 -26.89 -39.91
CA ALA A 100 12.20 -27.96 -40.91
C ALA A 100 11.99 -29.36 -40.28
N LEU A 101 11.51 -29.41 -39.03
CA LEU A 101 11.22 -30.66 -38.31
C LEU A 101 9.77 -30.70 -37.77
N TYR A 102 8.86 -29.93 -38.37
CA TYR A 102 7.45 -29.88 -37.95
C TYR A 102 6.45 -30.39 -39.01
N GLU A 103 6.92 -30.99 -40.10
CA GLU A 103 6.03 -31.38 -41.21
C GLU A 103 6.08 -32.87 -41.57
N ARG A 104 6.49 -33.75 -40.65
CA ARG A 104 6.59 -35.19 -40.97
C ARG A 104 6.26 -36.21 -39.89
N LEU A 105 5.30 -35.92 -39.00
CA LEU A 105 4.70 -36.94 -38.12
C LEU A 105 3.19 -36.73 -37.89
N LEU A 106 2.43 -36.50 -38.97
CA LEU A 106 0.99 -36.79 -38.97
C LEU A 106 0.78 -38.18 -39.59
N ASP A 107 0.95 -39.24 -38.78
CA ASP A 107 0.48 -40.57 -39.14
C ASP A 107 -0.82 -40.88 -38.37
N LYS A 108 -1.90 -41.10 -39.14
CA LYS A 108 -3.29 -41.27 -38.70
C LYS A 108 -3.47 -42.46 -37.73
N LYS A 109 -2.46 -43.31 -37.57
CA LYS A 109 -2.44 -44.48 -36.68
C LYS A 109 -2.09 -44.18 -35.22
N VAL A 110 -1.34 -43.12 -34.93
CA VAL A 110 -0.93 -42.77 -33.54
C VAL A 110 -2.10 -42.18 -32.75
N ILE A 111 -2.98 -41.43 -33.42
CA ILE A 111 -4.16 -40.81 -32.81
C ILE A 111 -5.18 -41.87 -32.37
N ILE A 112 -5.36 -42.94 -33.14
CA ILE A 112 -6.30 -44.04 -32.81
C ILE A 112 -5.80 -44.85 -31.59
N GLY A 113 -4.49 -45.04 -31.46
CA GLY A 113 -3.89 -45.71 -30.30
C GLY A 113 -4.03 -44.91 -28.99
N ALA A 114 -3.85 -43.58 -29.05
CA ALA A 114 -3.97 -42.71 -27.89
C ALA A 114 -5.42 -42.63 -27.38
N VAL A 115 -6.41 -42.60 -28.28
CA VAL A 115 -7.83 -42.54 -27.91
C VAL A 115 -8.29 -43.84 -27.23
N LEU A 116 -7.84 -45.01 -27.70
CA LEU A 116 -8.19 -46.29 -27.09
C LEU A 116 -7.57 -46.49 -25.69
N ALA A 117 -6.37 -45.95 -25.45
CA ALA A 117 -5.73 -45.99 -24.13
C ALA A 117 -6.44 -45.11 -23.09
N VAL A 118 -6.95 -43.94 -23.52
CA VAL A 118 -7.73 -43.03 -22.65
C VAL A 118 -9.09 -43.63 -22.29
N VAL A 119 -9.77 -44.30 -23.23
CA VAL A 119 -11.07 -44.96 -22.94
C VAL A 119 -10.90 -46.15 -21.98
N ALA A 120 -9.80 -46.90 -22.06
CA ALA A 120 -9.51 -47.99 -21.11
C ALA A 120 -9.18 -47.47 -19.68
N LEU A 121 -8.56 -46.29 -19.57
CA LEU A 121 -8.24 -45.66 -18.29
C LEU A 121 -9.50 -45.08 -17.59
N VAL A 122 -10.42 -44.50 -18.36
CA VAL A 122 -11.66 -43.90 -17.82
C VAL A 122 -12.65 -44.96 -17.31
N LEU A 123 -12.62 -46.18 -17.86
CA LEU A 123 -13.54 -47.25 -17.45
C LEU A 123 -13.04 -48.12 -16.28
N THR A 124 -11.76 -48.03 -15.89
CA THR A 124 -11.17 -48.90 -14.85
C THR A 124 -10.96 -48.21 -13.50
N VAL A 125 -10.85 -46.88 -13.46
CA VAL A 125 -10.63 -46.10 -12.23
C VAL A 125 -11.83 -46.03 -11.25
N PRO A 126 -13.11 -46.15 -11.65
CA PRO A 126 -14.22 -46.07 -10.69
C PRO A 126 -14.37 -47.30 -9.76
N ARG A 127 -13.60 -48.37 -9.93
CA ARG A 127 -13.75 -49.63 -9.17
C ARG A 127 -12.70 -49.91 -8.10
N LEU A 128 -11.82 -48.94 -7.80
CA LEU A 128 -10.79 -49.08 -6.75
C LEU A 128 -10.83 -47.96 -5.69
N MET A 129 -12.01 -47.40 -5.42
CA MET A 129 -12.27 -46.45 -4.31
C MET A 129 -13.31 -47.05 -3.36
N ALA A 130 -12.93 -48.14 -2.68
CA ALA A 130 -13.70 -48.70 -1.58
C ALA A 130 -12.73 -49.33 -0.57
N SER A 131 -11.95 -48.50 0.13
CA SER A 131 -11.19 -48.85 1.36
C SER A 131 -10.58 -47.58 1.97
N VAL A 132 -11.27 -46.95 2.92
CA VAL A 132 -10.75 -45.81 3.71
C VAL A 132 -10.45 -46.33 5.13
N PRO A 133 -9.23 -46.16 5.68
CA PRO A 133 -9.00 -46.27 7.11
C PRO A 133 -9.29 -44.94 7.80
N SER A 134 -10.03 -45.01 8.92
CA SER A 134 -10.35 -43.89 9.80
C SER A 134 -9.10 -43.31 10.47
N PHE A 135 -8.95 -41.98 10.47
CA PHE A 135 -7.99 -41.29 11.33
C PHE A 135 -8.71 -40.51 12.43
N SER A 136 -8.29 -40.79 13.66
CA SER A 136 -8.79 -40.18 14.89
C SER A 136 -8.51 -38.69 14.94
N SER A 137 -9.53 -37.91 15.28
CA SER A 137 -9.47 -36.48 15.55
C SER A 137 -8.60 -36.16 16.78
N VAL A 138 -7.68 -35.23 16.64
CA VAL A 138 -7.11 -34.49 17.79
C VAL A 138 -8.05 -33.31 18.07
N THR A 139 -8.68 -33.34 19.24
CA THR A 139 -9.61 -32.31 19.71
C THR A 139 -8.84 -31.02 20.04
N ARG A 140 -8.86 -30.02 19.13
CA ARG A 140 -8.80 -28.60 19.52
C ARG A 140 -10.24 -28.19 19.86
N GLY A 141 -10.46 -27.58 21.02
CA GLY A 141 -11.76 -27.00 21.36
C GLY A 141 -12.22 -26.01 20.27
N PRO A 142 -13.53 -25.80 20.07
CA PRO A 142 -14.03 -25.02 18.96
C PRO A 142 -13.67 -23.54 19.17
N ILE A 143 -12.68 -23.05 18.42
CA ILE A 143 -12.70 -21.65 18.02
C ILE A 143 -13.86 -21.58 17.02
N ALA A 144 -15.01 -21.11 17.48
CA ALA A 144 -16.17 -20.92 16.63
C ALA A 144 -15.82 -19.88 15.56
N VAL A 145 -15.63 -20.33 14.31
CA VAL A 145 -15.66 -19.47 13.13
C VAL A 145 -17.06 -18.88 13.07
N GLN A 146 -17.24 -17.64 13.55
CA GLN A 146 -18.53 -16.95 13.56
C GLN A 146 -18.96 -16.50 12.15
N GLY A 147 -18.01 -16.47 11.22
CA GLY A 147 -18.15 -15.78 9.95
C GLY A 147 -18.00 -14.28 10.14
N TYR A 148 -17.60 -13.59 9.08
CA TYR A 148 -17.63 -12.14 9.04
C TYR A 148 -19.09 -11.64 8.97
N GLN A 149 -19.48 -10.74 9.86
CA GLN A 149 -20.85 -10.18 9.92
C GLN A 149 -20.86 -8.65 9.78
N GLY A 150 -19.71 -8.08 9.42
CA GLY A 150 -19.54 -6.64 9.28
C GLY A 150 -20.15 -6.07 8.01
N SER A 151 -19.92 -4.78 7.81
CA SER A 151 -20.56 -3.96 6.77
C SER A 151 -19.91 -4.06 5.38
N ALA A 152 -18.80 -4.78 5.25
CA ALA A 152 -17.94 -4.83 4.06
C ALA A 152 -17.55 -3.43 3.53
N THR A 153 -17.42 -2.46 4.43
CA THR A 153 -17.17 -1.05 4.09
C THR A 153 -15.74 -0.67 4.48
N ASN A 154 -15.03 -0.01 3.56
CA ASN A 154 -13.71 0.53 3.82
C ASN A 154 -13.72 2.05 3.59
N THR A 155 -13.85 2.81 4.66
CA THR A 155 -13.65 4.28 4.69
C THR A 155 -12.22 4.66 5.10
N ASN A 156 -11.40 3.65 5.44
CA ASN A 156 -10.11 3.74 6.11
C ASN A 156 -10.16 4.18 7.58
N VAL A 157 -11.34 4.50 8.12
CA VAL A 157 -11.53 4.85 9.53
C VAL A 157 -11.84 3.58 10.33
N LEU A 158 -11.32 3.45 11.55
CA LEU A 158 -11.60 2.27 12.37
C LEU A 158 -13.07 2.25 12.80
N SER A 159 -13.75 1.10 12.68
CA SER A 159 -15.09 0.94 13.26
C SER A 159 -15.07 1.11 14.78
N SER A 160 -16.05 1.82 15.35
CA SER A 160 -16.25 1.93 16.80
C SER A 160 -16.50 0.57 17.47
N ASP A 161 -17.02 -0.41 16.73
CA ASP A 161 -17.40 -1.72 17.26
C ASP A 161 -16.20 -2.51 17.78
N TRP A 162 -14.99 -2.19 17.32
CA TRP A 162 -13.75 -2.79 17.84
C TRP A 162 -13.54 -2.55 19.34
N ALA A 163 -14.22 -1.56 19.94
CA ALA A 163 -14.24 -1.38 21.39
C ALA A 163 -14.82 -2.62 22.12
N ALA A 164 -15.75 -3.36 21.51
CA ALA A 164 -16.32 -4.58 22.10
C ALA A 164 -15.29 -5.71 22.27
N GLY A 165 -14.21 -5.69 21.48
CA GLY A 165 -13.16 -6.70 21.49
C GLY A 165 -12.83 -7.22 20.10
N VAL A 166 -11.99 -8.25 20.07
CA VAL A 166 -11.51 -8.88 18.83
C VAL A 166 -11.94 -10.34 18.81
N SER A 167 -12.55 -10.77 17.71
CA SER A 167 -12.93 -12.16 17.46
C SER A 167 -12.42 -12.64 16.11
N THR A 168 -12.20 -13.95 16.01
CA THR A 168 -11.84 -14.58 14.73
C THR A 168 -13.09 -14.69 13.87
N ALA A 169 -13.12 -13.97 12.74
CA ALA A 169 -14.20 -14.06 11.76
C ALA A 169 -14.14 -15.42 11.04
N TRP A 170 -12.97 -15.76 10.50
CA TRP A 170 -12.74 -17.01 9.78
C TRP A 170 -11.25 -17.35 9.69
N VAL A 171 -10.98 -18.62 9.39
CA VAL A 171 -9.65 -19.15 9.06
C VAL A 171 -9.75 -19.84 7.70
N LEU A 172 -8.80 -19.58 6.82
CA LEU A 172 -8.72 -20.20 5.50
C LEU A 172 -7.35 -20.87 5.38
N ALA A 173 -7.33 -22.20 5.21
CA ALA A 173 -6.08 -22.92 4.92
C ALA A 173 -5.42 -22.38 3.64
N ASP A 174 -4.08 -22.40 3.53
CA ASP A 174 -3.37 -21.84 2.36
C ASP A 174 -3.98 -22.39 1.06
N PRO A 175 -4.67 -21.56 0.27
CA PRO A 175 -5.39 -22.00 -0.91
C PRO A 175 -4.45 -22.42 -2.03
N ARG A 176 -3.14 -22.17 -1.88
CA ARG A 176 -2.10 -22.53 -2.84
C ARG A 176 -1.35 -23.80 -2.41
N SER A 177 -1.85 -24.54 -1.41
CA SER A 177 -1.20 -25.77 -0.93
C SER A 177 -1.06 -26.86 -2.00
N ASP A 178 -1.98 -26.89 -2.97
CA ASP A 178 -1.97 -27.75 -4.16
C ASP A 178 -1.00 -27.28 -5.27
N VAL A 179 -0.65 -26.00 -5.24
CA VAL A 179 0.26 -25.37 -6.18
C VAL A 179 1.70 -25.81 -5.87
N LYS A 180 2.36 -26.47 -6.83
CA LYS A 180 3.74 -27.02 -6.69
C LYS A 180 4.78 -25.89 -6.57
N GLN A 181 4.91 -25.31 -5.39
CA GLN A 181 5.94 -24.34 -5.06
C GLN A 181 6.59 -24.74 -3.74
N GLU A 182 7.87 -25.06 -3.79
CA GLU A 182 8.66 -25.37 -2.60
C GLU A 182 9.15 -24.06 -1.93
N ASN A 183 9.15 -24.04 -0.59
CA ASN A 183 9.71 -22.97 0.25
C ASN A 183 9.16 -21.57 -0.03
N ARG A 184 7.85 -21.36 0.22
CA ARG A 184 7.25 -20.02 0.27
C ARG A 184 7.68 -19.31 1.55
N THR A 185 8.41 -18.22 1.40
CA THR A 185 9.01 -17.54 2.56
C THR A 185 8.73 -16.04 2.56
N ARG A 186 8.42 -15.44 1.40
CA ARG A 186 8.07 -14.01 1.28
C ARG A 186 6.62 -13.88 0.83
N THR A 187 5.70 -13.91 1.79
CA THR A 187 4.27 -13.71 1.53
C THR A 187 3.89 -12.24 1.75
N ARG A 188 3.01 -11.70 0.91
CA ARG A 188 2.34 -10.39 1.09
C ARG A 188 0.87 -10.52 0.80
N LEU A 189 0.07 -9.72 1.48
CA LEU A 189 -1.34 -9.52 1.19
C LEU A 189 -1.52 -8.16 0.52
N PHE A 190 -2.47 -8.09 -0.41
CA PHE A 190 -2.89 -6.86 -1.05
C PHE A 190 -4.41 -6.89 -1.19
N ALA A 191 -5.10 -5.92 -0.58
CA ALA A 191 -6.54 -5.78 -0.68
C ALA A 191 -6.89 -4.81 -1.83
N ASP A 192 -7.81 -5.22 -2.69
CA ASP A 192 -8.38 -4.40 -3.77
C ASP A 192 -9.90 -4.59 -3.80
N GLY A 193 -10.63 -3.60 -3.26
CA GLY A 193 -12.06 -3.72 -3.03
C GLY A 193 -12.39 -4.92 -2.13
N THR A 194 -13.20 -5.85 -2.63
CA THR A 194 -13.61 -7.05 -1.88
C THR A 194 -12.68 -8.25 -2.07
N THR A 195 -11.56 -8.08 -2.79
CA THR A 195 -10.64 -9.19 -3.09
C THR A 195 -9.32 -9.01 -2.36
N ILE A 196 -8.86 -10.06 -1.69
CA ILE A 196 -7.50 -10.17 -1.17
C ILE A 196 -6.67 -11.00 -2.14
N TYR A 197 -5.50 -10.47 -2.48
CA TYR A 197 -4.48 -11.18 -3.22
C TYR A 197 -3.37 -11.63 -2.28
N MET A 198 -3.19 -12.95 -2.18
CA MET A 198 -2.13 -13.56 -1.38
C MET A 198 -0.97 -13.93 -2.30
N VAL A 199 0.08 -13.10 -2.29
CA VAL A 199 1.26 -13.25 -3.15
C VAL A 199 2.40 -13.88 -2.37
N SER A 200 3.07 -14.90 -2.93
CA SER A 200 4.26 -15.49 -2.31
C SER A 200 5.38 -15.72 -3.32
N LEU A 201 6.59 -15.38 -2.90
CA LEU A 201 7.83 -15.72 -3.59
C LEU A 201 8.57 -16.84 -2.84
N SER A 202 9.25 -17.68 -3.62
CA SER A 202 10.19 -18.68 -3.10
C SER A 202 11.60 -18.12 -3.04
N ASP A 203 12.26 -18.27 -1.89
CA ASP A 203 13.67 -17.87 -1.71
C ASP A 203 14.66 -18.74 -2.50
N THR A 204 14.26 -19.92 -2.96
CA THR A 204 15.22 -20.87 -3.58
C THR A 204 15.32 -20.72 -5.09
N ASN A 205 14.24 -20.29 -5.75
CA ASN A 205 14.16 -20.26 -7.20
C ASN A 205 13.35 -19.09 -7.77
N SER A 206 13.01 -18.10 -6.94
CA SER A 206 12.22 -16.92 -7.32
C SER A 206 10.90 -17.27 -8.04
N SER A 207 10.37 -18.47 -7.81
CA SER A 207 9.04 -18.84 -8.28
C SER A 207 8.01 -17.93 -7.62
N PHE A 208 6.94 -17.68 -8.36
CA PHE A 208 5.85 -16.81 -7.95
C PHE A 208 4.56 -17.63 -7.85
N SER A 209 3.83 -17.48 -6.75
CA SER A 209 2.46 -17.95 -6.64
C SER A 209 1.55 -16.87 -6.08
N ILE A 210 0.29 -16.93 -6.49
CA ILE A 210 -0.71 -15.96 -6.10
C ILE A 210 -2.08 -16.63 -6.02
N ALA A 211 -2.91 -16.17 -5.09
CA ALA A 211 -4.32 -16.52 -5.02
C ALA A 211 -5.15 -15.26 -4.89
N ALA A 212 -6.34 -15.27 -5.50
CA ALA A 212 -7.37 -14.27 -5.31
C ALA A 212 -8.51 -14.84 -4.48
N ILE A 213 -8.93 -14.10 -3.46
CA ILE A 213 -9.88 -14.55 -2.46
C ILE A 213 -10.91 -13.44 -2.29
N ASP A 214 -12.16 -13.73 -2.63
CA ASP A 214 -13.27 -12.82 -2.33
C ASP A 214 -13.62 -12.90 -0.86
N VAL A 215 -13.71 -11.74 -0.22
CA VAL A 215 -14.01 -11.56 1.20
C VAL A 215 -15.23 -10.66 1.39
N SER A 216 -16.11 -10.59 0.38
CA SER A 216 -17.36 -9.81 0.42
C SER A 216 -18.42 -10.39 1.37
N SER A 217 -18.31 -11.67 1.73
CA SER A 217 -19.32 -12.40 2.49
C SER A 217 -18.80 -12.92 3.84
N SER A 218 -19.66 -13.59 4.59
CA SER A 218 -19.31 -14.14 5.91
C SER A 218 -18.20 -15.16 5.89
N THR A 219 -17.99 -15.84 4.75
CA THR A 219 -16.90 -16.79 4.57
C THR A 219 -16.13 -16.45 3.29
N PRO A 220 -14.79 -16.53 3.31
CA PRO A 220 -13.99 -16.21 2.15
C PRO A 220 -14.19 -17.26 1.05
N THR A 221 -14.17 -16.83 -0.21
CA THR A 221 -14.25 -17.72 -1.38
C THR A 221 -12.99 -17.58 -2.22
N VAL A 222 -12.27 -18.68 -2.44
CA VAL A 222 -11.12 -18.69 -3.35
C VAL A 222 -11.64 -18.57 -4.78
N LEU A 223 -11.27 -17.49 -5.47
CA LEU A 223 -11.67 -17.25 -6.86
C LEU A 223 -10.79 -18.03 -7.83
N TRP A 224 -9.47 -17.97 -7.61
CA TRP A 224 -8.48 -18.71 -8.37
C TRP A 224 -7.15 -18.77 -7.61
N THR A 225 -6.34 -19.77 -7.95
CA THR A 225 -4.94 -19.89 -7.54
C THR A 225 -4.07 -20.04 -8.78
N SER A 226 -2.83 -19.55 -8.72
CA SER A 226 -1.95 -19.53 -9.87
C SER A 226 -0.49 -19.66 -9.44
N SER A 227 0.23 -20.55 -10.12
CA SER A 227 1.69 -20.50 -10.27
C SER A 227 2.02 -20.85 -11.70
N ASP A 228 2.76 -19.97 -12.37
CA ASP A 228 3.42 -20.35 -13.61
C ASP A 228 4.91 -20.54 -13.33
N GLY A 229 5.38 -21.79 -13.39
CA GLY A 229 6.79 -22.10 -13.18
C GLY A 229 7.72 -21.53 -14.27
N SER A 230 7.17 -21.08 -15.40
CA SER A 230 7.93 -20.40 -16.44
C SER A 230 8.16 -18.92 -16.15
N VAL A 231 7.27 -18.29 -15.36
CA VAL A 231 7.39 -16.89 -14.97
C VAL A 231 8.22 -16.78 -13.68
N ARG A 232 9.17 -15.86 -13.67
CA ARG A 232 10.08 -15.64 -12.52
C ARG A 232 10.11 -14.17 -12.16
N MET A 233 10.16 -13.92 -10.86
CA MET A 233 10.39 -12.57 -10.35
C MET A 233 11.85 -12.19 -10.60
N THR A 234 12.06 -11.10 -11.33
CA THR A 234 13.40 -10.55 -11.60
C THR A 234 13.42 -9.02 -11.42
N PRO A 235 14.50 -8.47 -10.81
CA PRO A 235 15.50 -9.18 -10.01
C PRO A 235 14.86 -9.81 -8.76
N ASP A 236 15.54 -10.79 -8.17
CA ASP A 236 15.15 -11.30 -6.85
C ASP A 236 15.32 -10.18 -5.80
N THR A 237 14.19 -9.68 -5.28
CA THR A 237 14.14 -8.67 -4.23
C THR A 237 13.38 -9.17 -3.01
N SER A 238 13.90 -8.84 -1.82
CA SER A 238 13.23 -9.16 -0.55
C SER A 238 11.99 -8.29 -0.30
N ASN A 239 11.86 -7.17 -1.01
CA ASN A 239 10.80 -6.20 -0.82
C ASN A 239 10.20 -5.80 -2.19
N PHE A 240 9.25 -6.59 -2.67
CA PHE A 240 8.56 -6.34 -3.94
C PHE A 240 7.28 -5.51 -3.71
N SER A 241 7.02 -4.57 -4.61
CA SER A 241 5.78 -3.77 -4.59
C SER A 241 4.68 -4.47 -5.39
N ILE A 242 3.43 -4.28 -4.95
CA ILE A 242 2.23 -4.71 -5.67
C ILE A 242 1.51 -3.44 -6.11
N VAL A 243 1.33 -3.27 -7.42
CA VAL A 243 0.61 -2.13 -8.00
C VAL A 243 -0.66 -2.62 -8.68
N SER A 244 -1.79 -2.07 -8.26
CA SER A 244 -3.09 -2.32 -8.90
C SER A 244 -3.26 -1.39 -10.10
N ALA A 245 -3.40 -1.96 -11.30
CA ALA A 245 -3.49 -1.21 -12.56
C ALA A 245 -4.62 -1.74 -13.45
N GLY A 246 -5.82 -1.20 -13.27
CA GLY A 246 -7.00 -1.60 -14.01
C GLY A 246 -7.29 -3.10 -13.84
N GLN A 247 -7.21 -3.87 -14.92
CA GLN A 247 -7.41 -5.32 -14.93
C GLN A 247 -6.20 -6.13 -14.45
N TRP A 248 -5.07 -5.48 -14.20
CA TRP A 248 -3.81 -6.11 -13.85
C TRP A 248 -3.44 -5.86 -12.39
N LEU A 249 -2.88 -6.87 -11.75
CA LEU A 249 -1.94 -6.67 -10.65
C LEU A 249 -0.53 -6.77 -11.20
N ILE A 250 0.32 -5.85 -10.78
CA ILE A 250 1.71 -5.79 -11.18
C ILE A 250 2.55 -6.10 -9.96
N VAL A 251 3.28 -7.21 -10.01
CA VAL A 251 4.19 -7.63 -8.94
C VAL A 251 5.58 -7.73 -9.56
N GLY A 252 6.46 -6.77 -9.26
CA GLY A 252 7.75 -6.67 -9.94
C GLY A 252 7.59 -6.66 -11.47
N ASN A 253 8.23 -7.61 -12.15
CA ASN A 253 8.13 -7.79 -13.60
C ASN A 253 6.92 -8.64 -14.05
N ILE A 254 6.05 -9.07 -13.14
CA ILE A 254 4.96 -10.00 -13.44
C ILE A 254 3.62 -9.26 -13.51
N LEU A 255 2.93 -9.42 -14.63
CA LEU A 255 1.53 -9.05 -14.82
C LEU A 255 0.64 -10.23 -14.42
N VAL A 256 -0.35 -9.99 -13.57
CA VAL A 256 -1.38 -10.97 -13.21
C VAL A 256 -2.75 -10.42 -13.55
N SER A 257 -3.50 -11.15 -14.38
CA SER A 257 -4.91 -10.85 -14.65
C SER A 257 -5.74 -11.02 -13.38
N LYS A 258 -6.43 -9.95 -12.93
CA LYS A 258 -7.25 -10.00 -11.71
C LYS A 258 -8.42 -10.99 -11.80
N SER A 259 -8.96 -11.18 -12.99
CA SER A 259 -10.14 -12.02 -13.22
C SER A 259 -9.81 -13.51 -13.39
N THR A 260 -8.61 -13.84 -13.88
CA THR A 260 -8.26 -15.23 -14.25
C THR A 260 -7.01 -15.77 -13.57
N GLY A 261 -6.18 -14.91 -12.96
CA GLY A 261 -4.89 -15.32 -12.39
C GLY A 261 -3.83 -15.69 -13.43
N ILE A 262 -4.10 -15.48 -14.73
CA ILE A 262 -3.12 -15.71 -15.80
C ILE A 262 -1.94 -14.74 -15.61
N GLN A 263 -0.74 -15.29 -15.69
CA GLN A 263 0.52 -14.58 -15.47
C GLN A 263 1.20 -14.31 -16.82
N ALA A 264 1.84 -13.15 -16.94
CA ALA A 264 2.68 -12.79 -18.07
C ALA A 264 3.84 -11.89 -17.61
N GLU A 265 4.91 -11.83 -18.39
CA GLU A 265 5.98 -10.86 -18.15
C GLU A 265 5.56 -9.47 -18.64
N GLY A 266 5.85 -8.45 -17.85
CA GLY A 266 5.71 -7.05 -18.25
C GLY A 266 6.78 -6.66 -19.29
N PRO A 267 6.51 -5.67 -20.15
CA PRO A 267 7.48 -5.23 -21.17
C PRO A 267 8.68 -4.46 -20.60
N TRP A 268 8.72 -4.21 -19.29
CA TRP A 268 9.79 -3.48 -18.60
C TRP A 268 10.89 -4.38 -18.05
N GLU A 269 10.95 -5.64 -18.50
CA GLU A 269 12.00 -6.59 -18.15
C GLU A 269 12.16 -6.67 -16.62
N ASP A 270 13.35 -6.39 -16.09
CA ASP A 270 13.69 -6.49 -14.67
C ASP A 270 13.34 -5.23 -13.85
N ASP A 271 12.70 -4.21 -14.44
CA ASP A 271 12.35 -3.01 -13.70
C ASP A 271 11.27 -3.28 -12.64
N GLN A 272 11.38 -2.60 -11.50
CA GLN A 272 10.42 -2.69 -10.41
C GLN A 272 9.33 -1.61 -10.54
N PRO A 273 8.04 -1.94 -10.36
CA PRO A 273 6.96 -0.97 -10.36
C PRO A 273 7.07 -0.09 -9.11
N MET A 274 6.96 1.21 -9.30
CA MET A 274 7.01 2.19 -8.21
C MET A 274 5.60 2.65 -7.83
N ALA A 275 4.84 3.14 -8.81
CA ALA A 275 3.48 3.61 -8.62
C ALA A 275 2.74 3.69 -9.96
N LEU A 276 1.41 3.63 -9.90
CA LEU A 276 0.53 4.05 -10.99
C LEU A 276 0.00 5.45 -10.66
N VAL A 277 0.33 6.42 -11.50
CA VAL A 277 -0.14 7.81 -11.39
C VAL A 277 -1.03 8.10 -12.58
N ASP A 278 -2.31 8.36 -12.33
CA ASP A 278 -3.36 8.37 -13.35
C ASP A 278 -3.36 7.08 -14.19
N ASP A 279 -2.90 7.18 -15.44
CA ASP A 279 -2.79 6.12 -16.43
C ASP A 279 -1.33 5.72 -16.72
N VAL A 280 -0.37 6.29 -15.99
CA VAL A 280 1.08 6.07 -16.19
C VAL A 280 1.67 5.25 -15.05
N LEU A 281 2.07 4.02 -15.37
CA LEU A 281 2.89 3.19 -14.49
C LEU A 281 4.34 3.65 -14.56
N VAL A 282 4.92 4.03 -13.43
CA VAL A 282 6.35 4.32 -13.33
C VAL A 282 7.08 3.07 -12.84
N THR A 283 8.09 2.64 -13.59
CA THR A 283 9.01 1.56 -13.22
C THR A 283 10.42 2.12 -13.07
N CYS A 284 11.23 1.49 -12.23
CA CYS A 284 12.63 1.86 -12.03
C CYS A 284 13.52 0.61 -11.99
N SER A 285 14.68 0.69 -12.63
CA SER A 285 15.54 -0.47 -12.94
C SER A 285 16.34 -1.03 -11.75
N GLY A 286 16.30 -0.40 -10.58
CA GLY A 286 17.27 -0.64 -9.52
C GLY A 286 18.68 -0.13 -9.84
N HIS A 287 18.86 0.50 -11.01
CA HIS A 287 20.11 1.10 -11.47
C HIS A 287 19.96 2.61 -11.66
N GLU A 288 20.10 3.13 -12.88
CA GLU A 288 20.16 4.57 -13.17
C GLU A 288 19.07 5.00 -14.16
N THR A 289 17.97 4.24 -14.22
CA THR A 289 16.85 4.53 -15.12
C THR A 289 15.49 4.32 -14.46
N CYS A 290 14.55 5.16 -14.86
CA CYS A 290 13.12 4.91 -14.67
C CYS A 290 12.38 5.11 -15.99
N ALA A 291 11.23 4.49 -16.14
CA ALA A 291 10.40 4.57 -17.34
C ALA A 291 8.93 4.73 -16.97
N GLY A 292 8.18 5.44 -17.83
CA GLY A 292 6.74 5.58 -17.74
C GLY A 292 6.05 4.74 -18.80
N TRP A 293 5.00 4.02 -18.42
CA TRP A 293 4.26 3.10 -19.27
C TRP A 293 2.78 3.39 -19.21
N THR A 294 2.09 3.35 -20.34
CA THR A 294 0.62 3.39 -20.40
C THR A 294 0.08 2.08 -20.95
N TYR A 295 -1.15 1.73 -20.58
CA TYR A 295 -1.84 0.59 -21.15
C TYR A 295 -2.91 1.07 -22.13
N SER A 296 -2.68 0.87 -23.42
CA SER A 296 -3.60 1.28 -24.47
C SER A 296 -3.74 0.18 -25.53
N SER A 297 -4.94 0.04 -26.10
CA SER A 297 -5.21 -0.90 -27.19
C SER A 297 -4.83 -2.38 -26.91
N GLY A 298 -4.86 -2.80 -25.64
CA GLY A 298 -4.57 -4.18 -25.24
C GLY A 298 -3.10 -4.46 -24.90
N SER A 299 -2.20 -3.47 -25.03
CA SER A 299 -0.77 -3.62 -24.76
C SER A 299 -0.21 -2.48 -23.91
N TRP A 300 0.87 -2.78 -23.20
CA TRP A 300 1.67 -1.78 -22.48
C TRP A 300 2.66 -1.13 -23.44
N GLU A 301 2.70 0.20 -23.45
CA GLU A 301 3.57 1.01 -24.30
C GLU A 301 4.40 1.97 -23.44
N ARG A 302 5.69 2.11 -23.77
CA ARG A 302 6.58 3.03 -23.07
C ARG A 302 6.37 4.45 -23.55
N LEU A 303 6.00 5.34 -22.65
CA LEU A 303 5.85 6.78 -22.90
C LEU A 303 7.19 7.50 -22.91
N TRP A 304 8.01 7.23 -21.89
CA TRP A 304 9.29 7.89 -21.69
C TRP A 304 10.26 6.98 -20.94
N GLN A 305 11.54 7.33 -21.01
CA GLN A 305 12.61 6.74 -20.20
C GLN A 305 13.55 7.87 -19.78
N ALA A 306 13.89 7.91 -18.50
CA ALA A 306 14.69 8.95 -17.89
C ALA A 306 15.93 8.37 -17.20
N ILE A 307 17.02 9.13 -17.19
CA ILE A 307 18.23 8.79 -16.44
C ILE A 307 18.07 9.36 -15.03
N THR A 308 18.25 8.50 -14.03
CA THR A 308 18.24 8.86 -12.62
C THR A 308 19.60 8.62 -12.00
N GLY A 309 19.73 8.97 -10.73
CA GLY A 309 20.83 8.48 -9.92
C GLY A 309 20.72 6.99 -9.64
N ARG A 310 21.86 6.38 -9.29
CA ARG A 310 21.95 4.98 -8.87
C ARG A 310 20.97 4.70 -7.74
N GLN A 311 20.13 3.69 -7.94
CA GLN A 311 19.07 3.27 -7.04
C GLN A 311 19.55 2.19 -6.06
N SER A 312 18.76 1.95 -5.01
CA SER A 312 19.06 0.95 -3.99
C SER A 312 17.79 0.36 -3.38
N GLU A 313 17.77 -0.97 -3.21
CA GLU A 313 16.75 -1.69 -2.45
C GLU A 313 16.67 -1.27 -0.97
N HIS A 314 17.71 -0.63 -0.44
CA HIS A 314 17.74 -0.11 0.93
C HIS A 314 17.32 1.36 1.04
N SER A 315 16.95 2.01 -0.07
CA SER A 315 16.49 3.40 -0.07
C SER A 315 15.30 3.59 0.87
N LYS A 316 15.20 4.75 1.52
CA LYS A 316 14.05 5.10 2.37
C LYS A 316 12.72 5.09 1.63
N VAL A 317 12.76 5.34 0.31
CA VAL A 317 11.59 5.25 -0.57
C VAL A 317 11.00 3.83 -0.59
N ARG A 318 11.85 2.79 -0.56
CA ARG A 318 11.41 1.37 -0.54
C ARG A 318 10.78 0.95 0.79
N GLN A 319 10.88 1.78 1.83
CA GLN A 319 10.33 1.53 3.16
C GLN A 319 8.96 2.19 3.37
N LEU A 320 8.48 2.96 2.39
CA LEU A 320 7.15 3.58 2.46
C LEU A 320 6.07 2.51 2.33
N GLU A 321 5.06 2.59 3.19
CA GLU A 321 3.87 1.73 3.15
C GLU A 321 2.85 2.23 2.12
N VAL A 322 2.94 3.51 1.76
CA VAL A 322 2.15 4.15 0.71
C VAL A 322 2.95 4.23 -0.59
N PRO A 323 2.28 4.32 -1.76
CA PRO A 323 2.95 4.62 -3.01
C PRO A 323 3.84 5.87 -2.88
N PRO A 324 5.06 5.85 -3.43
CA PRO A 324 6.01 6.96 -3.31
C PRO A 324 5.66 8.09 -4.28
N THR A 325 4.45 8.64 -4.19
CA THR A 325 3.91 9.68 -5.08
C THR A 325 3.71 10.99 -4.36
N ILE A 326 3.95 12.10 -5.05
CA ILE A 326 3.68 13.46 -4.57
C ILE A 326 2.97 14.27 -5.65
N GLY A 327 2.23 15.29 -5.25
CA GLY A 327 1.50 16.14 -6.19
C GLY A 327 0.26 15.45 -6.79
N SER A 328 -0.37 16.13 -7.74
CA SER A 328 -1.54 15.62 -8.47
C SER A 328 -1.57 16.17 -9.90
N GLY A 329 -2.33 15.51 -10.79
CA GLY A 329 -2.49 15.94 -12.18
C GLY A 329 -1.17 16.00 -12.94
N GLU A 330 -0.93 17.12 -13.64
CA GLU A 330 0.27 17.29 -14.47
C GLU A 330 1.57 17.40 -13.66
N ASP A 331 1.48 17.82 -12.40
CA ASP A 331 2.63 17.98 -11.49
C ASP A 331 2.92 16.73 -10.66
N ALA A 332 2.13 15.66 -10.84
CA ALA A 332 2.30 14.43 -10.10
C ALA A 332 3.66 13.76 -10.41
N SER A 333 4.40 13.44 -9.36
CA SER A 333 5.75 12.89 -9.46
C SER A 333 5.91 11.65 -8.58
N VAL A 334 6.82 10.76 -9.00
CA VAL A 334 7.21 9.57 -8.25
C VAL A 334 8.59 9.79 -7.65
N ILE A 335 8.75 9.49 -6.36
CA ILE A 335 10.02 9.57 -5.66
C ILE A 335 10.90 8.40 -6.11
N VAL A 336 12.09 8.70 -6.61
CA VAL A 336 13.04 7.70 -7.11
C VAL A 336 13.80 7.08 -5.94
N PRO A 337 13.95 5.75 -5.87
CA PRO A 337 14.63 5.05 -4.77
C PRO A 337 16.16 5.13 -4.91
N VAL A 338 16.71 6.35 -4.97
CA VAL A 338 18.15 6.61 -5.10
C VAL A 338 18.95 6.11 -3.88
N ASP A 339 20.24 5.83 -4.10
CA ASP A 339 21.18 5.46 -3.04
C ASP A 339 21.47 6.61 -2.08
N ASP A 340 21.89 6.29 -0.85
CA ASP A 340 22.12 7.28 0.20
C ASP A 340 23.34 8.19 -0.07
N TYR A 341 23.96 8.18 -1.25
CA TYR A 341 25.13 9.02 -1.56
C TYR A 341 24.78 10.20 -2.46
N ARG A 342 23.51 10.59 -2.51
CA ARG A 342 23.04 11.74 -3.26
C ARG A 342 21.77 12.31 -2.60
N ASN A 343 21.35 13.47 -3.07
CA ASN A 343 20.04 14.00 -2.75
C ASN A 343 18.93 13.17 -3.41
N LEU A 344 17.75 13.17 -2.80
CA LEU A 344 16.58 12.52 -3.37
C LEU A 344 16.24 13.07 -4.74
N GLN A 345 15.64 12.22 -5.55
CA GLN A 345 15.16 12.60 -6.86
C GLN A 345 13.68 12.25 -6.97
N ILE A 346 12.97 13.05 -7.75
CA ILE A 346 11.61 12.77 -8.19
C ILE A 346 11.61 12.71 -9.70
N VAL A 347 10.70 11.92 -10.27
CA VAL A 347 10.44 11.89 -11.71
C VAL A 347 8.97 12.24 -11.93
N ASN A 348 8.72 13.26 -12.75
CA ASN A 348 7.35 13.61 -13.13
C ASN A 348 6.74 12.44 -13.91
N ALA A 349 5.59 11.95 -13.44
CA ALA A 349 5.02 10.70 -13.94
C ALA A 349 4.61 10.79 -15.40
N ARG A 350 4.17 11.97 -15.87
CA ARG A 350 3.67 12.17 -17.23
C ARG A 350 4.79 12.44 -18.24
N THR A 351 5.81 13.19 -17.83
CA THR A 351 6.85 13.72 -18.75
C THR A 351 8.20 13.01 -18.64
N GLY A 352 8.47 12.30 -17.53
CA GLY A 352 9.77 11.70 -17.26
C GLY A 352 10.85 12.71 -16.87
N VAL A 353 10.50 13.98 -16.62
CA VAL A 353 11.46 14.98 -16.14
C VAL A 353 11.92 14.62 -14.73
N VAL A 354 13.24 14.51 -14.54
CA VAL A 354 13.85 14.17 -13.25
C VAL A 354 14.36 15.43 -12.56
N THR A 355 13.96 15.63 -11.31
CA THR A 355 14.42 16.74 -10.47
C THR A 355 15.17 16.21 -9.26
N THR A 356 16.33 16.80 -8.96
CA THR A 356 17.09 16.51 -7.73
C THR A 356 16.73 17.52 -6.64
N LEU A 357 16.41 17.04 -5.45
CA LEU A 357 16.00 17.86 -4.31
C LEU A 357 17.24 18.46 -3.63
N GLY A 358 17.63 19.65 -4.07
CA GLY A 358 18.84 20.34 -3.63
C GLY A 358 20.03 20.11 -4.57
N ALA A 359 21.25 20.17 -4.03
CA ALA A 359 22.46 20.08 -4.83
C ALA A 359 22.60 18.75 -5.59
N GLU A 360 23.02 18.82 -6.85
CA GLU A 360 23.31 17.65 -7.66
C GLU A 360 24.68 17.02 -7.32
N GLY A 361 24.85 15.77 -7.77
CA GLY A 361 26.11 15.05 -7.66
C GLY A 361 26.16 14.07 -6.50
N ARG A 362 27.27 13.32 -6.45
CA ARG A 362 27.50 12.28 -5.45
C ARG A 362 28.21 12.87 -4.23
N PHE A 363 27.66 12.61 -3.05
CA PHE A 363 28.27 12.93 -1.77
C PHE A 363 29.43 11.99 -1.44
N LYS A 364 30.42 12.53 -0.72
CA LYS A 364 31.53 11.73 -0.16
C LYS A 364 31.09 10.85 1.02
N GLN A 365 30.01 11.25 1.68
CA GLN A 365 29.43 10.58 2.84
C GLN A 365 27.96 10.29 2.57
N ARG A 366 27.38 9.34 3.32
CA ARG A 366 25.94 9.07 3.20
C ARG A 366 25.12 10.31 3.61
N SER A 367 24.00 10.49 2.96
CA SER A 367 23.01 11.52 3.26
C SER A 367 22.52 11.34 4.69
N SER A 368 22.08 12.44 5.29
CA SER A 368 21.51 12.47 6.63
C SER A 368 20.02 12.09 6.65
N LEU A 369 19.47 11.55 5.56
CA LEU A 369 18.05 11.25 5.44
C LEU A 369 17.61 10.18 6.46
N THR A 370 16.61 10.50 7.27
CA THR A 370 16.06 9.60 8.29
C THR A 370 14.66 9.11 7.95
N ALA A 371 13.79 10.01 7.47
CA ALA A 371 12.41 9.71 7.08
C ALA A 371 11.92 10.61 5.94
N LEU A 372 10.82 10.19 5.30
CA LEU A 372 10.17 10.89 4.21
C LEU A 372 8.67 10.88 4.41
N TYR A 373 8.02 12.00 4.10
CA TYR A 373 6.58 12.16 4.21
C TYR A 373 6.02 12.74 2.92
N PRO A 374 5.58 11.89 1.98
CA PRO A 374 4.89 12.33 0.77
C PRO A 374 3.59 13.06 1.11
N THR A 375 3.24 14.09 0.34
CA THR A 375 2.04 14.91 0.54
C THR A 375 1.32 15.17 -0.77
N ALA A 376 0.07 15.63 -0.69
CA ALA A 376 -0.75 15.95 -1.86
C ALA A 376 -0.16 17.07 -2.74
N ASP A 377 0.68 17.93 -2.18
CA ASP A 377 1.25 19.12 -2.81
C ASP A 377 2.80 19.20 -2.73
N GLY A 378 3.47 18.14 -2.26
CA GLY A 378 4.93 18.11 -2.19
C GLY A 378 5.53 16.97 -1.35
N LEU A 379 6.69 17.23 -0.74
CA LEU A 379 7.42 16.28 0.09
C LEU A 379 8.02 16.96 1.31
N ILE A 380 7.92 16.31 2.47
CA ILE A 380 8.73 16.66 3.65
C ILE A 380 9.84 15.63 3.82
N VAL A 381 11.07 16.13 3.96
CA VAL A 381 12.28 15.34 4.16
C VAL A 381 12.81 15.56 5.57
N ASP A 382 12.95 14.49 6.35
CA ASP A 382 13.58 14.55 7.67
C ASP A 382 15.06 14.19 7.57
N LYS A 383 15.92 15.10 8.04
CA LYS A 383 17.38 14.93 8.06
C LYS A 383 17.89 14.93 9.50
N LYS A 384 19.01 14.23 9.76
CA LYS A 384 19.70 14.22 11.06
C LYS A 384 19.84 15.66 11.59
N ALA A 385 19.41 15.86 12.84
CA ALA A 385 19.28 17.12 13.60
C ALA A 385 17.85 17.61 13.88
N ASN A 386 16.80 16.85 13.50
CA ASN A 386 15.38 17.18 13.71
C ASN A 386 14.88 18.41 12.95
N GLN A 387 15.55 18.74 11.85
CA GLN A 387 15.12 19.77 10.92
C GLN A 387 14.45 19.10 9.73
N LEU A 388 13.17 19.40 9.53
CA LEU A 388 12.38 18.96 8.39
C LEU A 388 12.47 20.00 7.28
N GLU A 389 12.68 19.54 6.05
CA GLU A 389 12.72 20.39 4.86
C GLU A 389 11.48 20.14 4.00
N LYS A 390 10.82 21.21 3.55
CA LYS A 390 9.67 21.15 2.65
C LYS A 390 10.08 21.41 1.21
N TYR A 391 9.58 20.58 0.32
CA TYR A 391 9.71 20.73 -1.13
C TYR A 391 8.31 20.70 -1.73
N ASP A 392 8.04 21.54 -2.73
CA ASP A 392 6.79 21.42 -3.50
C ASP A 392 6.82 20.19 -4.43
N ALA A 393 5.71 19.92 -5.11
CA ALA A 393 5.58 18.79 -6.05
C ALA A 393 6.57 18.83 -7.22
N THR A 394 7.16 19.99 -7.54
CA THR A 394 8.18 20.14 -8.59
C THR A 394 9.60 19.84 -8.09
N GLY A 395 9.76 19.69 -6.77
CA GLY A 395 11.06 19.50 -6.12
C GLY A 395 11.75 20.80 -5.72
N THR A 396 11.04 21.93 -5.74
CA THR A 396 11.59 23.23 -5.31
C THR A 396 11.58 23.32 -3.79
N PHE A 397 12.71 23.67 -3.18
CA PHE A 397 12.81 23.90 -1.74
C PHE A 397 11.99 25.13 -1.32
N ILE A 398 11.13 24.96 -0.32
CA ILE A 398 10.27 26.02 0.21
C ILE A 398 10.87 26.62 1.48
N SER A 399 11.07 25.78 2.50
CA SER A 399 11.56 26.19 3.82
C SER A 399 11.93 24.97 4.67
N ALA A 400 12.56 25.22 5.82
CA ALA A 400 12.86 24.22 6.82
C ALA A 400 12.30 24.63 8.19
N PHE A 401 11.95 23.65 9.02
CA PHE A 401 11.35 23.88 10.34
C PHE A 401 11.72 22.75 11.33
N ASP A 402 11.62 23.03 12.62
CA ASP A 402 12.00 22.09 13.68
C ASP A 402 10.84 21.18 14.11
N ARG A 403 11.17 19.93 14.44
CA ARG A 403 10.19 18.97 14.99
C ARG A 403 9.98 19.12 16.49
N ASN A 404 8.75 19.38 16.90
CA ASN A 404 8.34 19.48 18.32
C ASN A 404 7.53 18.27 18.82
N THR A 405 7.08 17.37 17.95
CA THR A 405 6.14 16.28 18.28
C THR A 405 6.72 14.87 18.11
N LYS A 406 7.88 14.60 18.70
CA LYS A 406 8.62 13.34 18.48
C LYS A 406 7.93 12.05 18.98
N ASN A 407 6.96 12.16 19.89
CA ASN A 407 6.22 11.02 20.47
C ASN A 407 4.77 10.94 20.05
N LYS A 408 4.40 11.76 19.08
CA LYS A 408 3.04 11.81 18.59
C LYS A 408 3.05 11.12 17.24
N VAL A 409 1.99 10.39 16.99
CA VAL A 409 1.67 9.84 15.67
C VAL A 409 0.27 10.30 15.31
N TYR A 410 0.05 10.57 14.04
CA TYR A 410 -1.30 10.74 13.51
C TYR A 410 -1.85 9.35 13.14
N THR A 411 -3.17 9.22 13.04
CA THR A 411 -3.80 7.99 12.59
C THR A 411 -3.66 7.80 11.07
N ASP A 412 -3.65 6.54 10.62
CA ASP A 412 -3.36 6.15 9.23
C ASP A 412 -4.51 6.45 8.25
N ASP A 413 -5.64 6.95 8.76
CA ASP A 413 -6.85 7.25 8.00
C ASP A 413 -6.87 8.69 7.44
N GLY A 414 -7.94 9.03 6.73
CA GLY A 414 -8.16 10.35 6.16
C GLY A 414 -7.59 10.52 4.76
N THR A 415 -7.53 11.76 4.29
CA THR A 415 -6.98 12.10 2.97
C THR A 415 -5.46 12.21 3.04
N VAL A 416 -4.78 12.07 1.89
CA VAL A 416 -3.34 12.37 1.79
C VAL A 416 -3.10 13.80 2.29
N PRO A 417 -2.24 14.02 3.31
CA PRO A 417 -2.06 15.33 3.91
C PRO A 417 -1.36 16.30 2.96
N THR A 418 -1.56 17.60 3.17
CA THR A 418 -0.75 18.65 2.54
C THR A 418 0.55 18.91 3.31
N LEU A 419 1.46 19.69 2.72
CA LEU A 419 2.64 20.20 3.41
C LEU A 419 2.28 21.00 4.67
N SER A 420 1.22 21.82 4.59
CA SER A 420 0.74 22.64 5.71
C SER A 420 0.18 21.78 6.85
N ASP A 421 -0.52 20.70 6.49
CA ASP A 421 -1.08 19.74 7.44
C ASP A 421 0.03 19.07 8.25
N LEU A 422 1.03 18.50 7.57
CA LEU A 422 2.14 17.84 8.24
C LEU A 422 3.00 18.81 9.05
N GLU A 423 3.23 20.04 8.57
CA GLU A 423 3.92 21.06 9.35
C GLU A 423 3.16 21.39 10.64
N ALA A 424 1.83 21.57 10.57
CA ALA A 424 1.00 21.80 11.75
C ALA A 424 1.09 20.64 12.75
N PHE A 425 1.15 19.40 12.28
CA PHE A 425 1.37 18.23 13.12
C PHE A 425 2.75 18.20 13.76
N PHE A 426 3.81 18.41 12.98
CA PHE A 426 5.18 18.33 13.49
C PHE A 426 5.54 19.47 14.46
N THR A 427 4.86 20.61 14.33
CA THR A 427 5.09 21.79 15.18
C THR A 427 4.14 21.86 16.38
N SER A 428 2.88 21.46 16.22
CA SER A 428 1.83 21.66 17.23
C SER A 428 0.97 20.43 17.54
N GLY A 429 1.11 19.33 16.79
CA GLY A 429 0.37 18.08 16.99
C GLY A 429 -1.07 18.11 16.48
N LYS A 430 -1.43 19.08 15.62
CA LYS A 430 -2.76 19.17 14.99
C LYS A 430 -2.86 18.24 13.78
N THR A 431 -4.00 17.60 13.61
CA THR A 431 -4.23 16.56 12.60
C THR A 431 -5.53 16.79 11.80
N PRO A 432 -5.72 17.93 11.11
CA PRO A 432 -7.00 18.27 10.49
C PRO A 432 -7.48 17.32 9.36
N TRP A 433 -6.60 16.46 8.84
CA TRP A 433 -6.90 15.57 7.71
C TRP A 433 -7.29 14.14 8.11
N THR A 434 -7.13 13.76 9.38
CA THR A 434 -7.29 12.39 9.87
C THR A 434 -8.08 12.35 11.18
N THR A 435 -8.50 11.16 11.63
CA THR A 435 -9.32 10.98 12.84
C THR A 435 -8.68 11.56 14.09
N GLY A 436 -7.35 11.48 14.25
CA GLY A 436 -6.71 12.11 15.39
C GLY A 436 -5.21 11.92 15.50
N MET A 437 -4.73 12.27 16.69
CA MET A 437 -3.34 12.12 17.12
C MET A 437 -3.28 11.22 18.35
N MET A 438 -2.29 10.34 18.38
CA MET A 438 -2.03 9.43 19.49
C MET A 438 -0.67 9.64 20.11
N GLU A 439 -0.58 9.42 21.42
CA GLU A 439 0.65 9.38 22.18
C GLU A 439 0.61 8.31 23.28
N ALA A 440 1.79 7.81 23.67
CA ALA A 440 1.93 6.94 24.84
C ALA A 440 2.35 7.75 26.08
N GLY A 441 1.81 7.36 27.24
CA GLY A 441 2.10 7.98 28.52
C GLY A 441 2.07 7.00 29.70
N GLY A 442 2.11 7.57 30.90
CA GLY A 442 2.22 6.84 32.16
C GLY A 442 3.64 6.37 32.47
N ASP A 443 3.90 5.96 33.72
CA ASP A 443 5.24 5.61 34.21
C ASP A 443 5.92 4.46 33.44
N LYS A 444 5.12 3.62 32.78
CA LYS A 444 5.59 2.49 31.97
C LYS A 444 5.39 2.68 30.47
N CYS A 445 4.88 3.83 30.02
CA CYS A 445 4.52 4.05 28.62
C CYS A 445 3.48 3.05 28.07
N GLU A 446 2.58 2.59 28.95
CA GLU A 446 1.56 1.57 28.68
C GLU A 446 0.14 2.17 28.58
N VAL A 447 0.02 3.50 28.62
CA VAL A 447 -1.25 4.24 28.47
C VAL A 447 -1.31 4.87 27.09
N LEU A 448 -2.28 4.49 26.27
CA LEU A 448 -2.56 5.16 25.01
C LEU A 448 -3.45 6.37 25.29
N THR A 449 -3.12 7.52 24.71
CA THR A 449 -3.98 8.70 24.70
C THR A 449 -4.29 9.07 23.27
N LEU A 450 -5.59 9.24 22.97
CA LEU A 450 -6.12 9.67 21.69
C LEU A 450 -6.69 11.09 21.84
N HIS A 451 -6.24 11.99 20.98
CA HIS A 451 -6.79 13.33 20.79
C HIS A 451 -7.53 13.33 19.46
N THR A 452 -8.87 13.32 19.51
CA THR A 452 -9.68 13.29 18.29
C THR A 452 -9.62 14.63 17.58
N THR A 453 -9.66 14.63 16.24
CA THR A 453 -9.77 15.84 15.44
C THR A 453 -11.17 16.44 15.52
N ALA A 454 -12.20 15.59 15.53
CA ALA A 454 -13.62 16.00 15.50
C ALA A 454 -14.13 16.57 16.84
N GLY A 455 -13.52 16.18 17.97
CA GLY A 455 -13.88 16.66 19.29
C GLY A 455 -12.64 17.13 20.05
N ALA A 456 -12.77 18.21 20.84
CA ALA A 456 -11.74 18.58 21.81
C ALA A 456 -11.59 17.55 22.96
N ALA A 457 -12.21 16.37 22.83
CA ALA A 457 -12.19 15.30 23.79
C ALA A 457 -10.89 14.49 23.65
N THR A 458 -10.29 14.20 24.79
CA THR A 458 -9.14 13.33 24.92
C THR A 458 -9.62 12.04 25.58
N TYR A 459 -9.27 10.91 25.00
CA TYR A 459 -9.58 9.58 25.52
C TYR A 459 -8.29 8.86 25.87
N SER A 460 -8.32 8.04 26.92
CA SER A 460 -7.15 7.26 27.31
C SER A 460 -7.54 5.84 27.73
N ALA A 461 -6.70 4.88 27.38
CA ALA A 461 -6.83 3.51 27.82
C ALA A 461 -5.48 2.87 28.12
N GLU A 462 -5.43 2.06 29.17
CA GLU A 462 -4.25 1.35 29.63
C GLU A 462 -4.20 -0.09 29.07
N GLY A 463 -3.01 -0.70 29.15
CA GLY A 463 -2.86 -2.15 28.97
C GLY A 463 -2.06 -2.55 27.73
N MET A 464 -1.56 -1.60 26.94
CA MET A 464 -0.61 -1.91 25.87
C MET A 464 0.80 -2.13 26.42
N LYS A 465 1.54 -3.07 25.84
CA LYS A 465 2.94 -3.33 26.18
C LYS A 465 3.77 -3.45 24.92
N GLY A 466 5.03 -3.04 24.99
CA GLY A 466 5.98 -3.22 23.89
C GLY A 466 5.76 -2.32 22.67
N ILE A 467 4.83 -1.35 22.72
CA ILE A 467 4.64 -0.37 21.64
C ILE A 467 5.66 0.78 21.74
N ALA A 468 5.81 1.39 22.91
CA ALA A 468 6.80 2.45 23.13
C ALA A 468 8.23 1.89 23.31
N ASP A 469 9.22 2.58 22.77
CA ASP A 469 10.65 2.28 22.92
C ASP A 469 11.21 2.90 24.21
N GLY A 470 11.02 2.18 25.33
CA GLY A 470 11.73 2.43 26.59
C GLY A 470 11.00 3.26 27.65
N ASN A 471 11.42 3.07 28.91
CA ASN A 471 10.87 3.69 30.11
C ASN A 471 11.86 4.76 30.61
N GLY A 472 11.72 5.99 30.10
CA GLY A 472 12.41 7.18 30.64
C GLY A 472 11.38 8.20 31.13
N SER A 473 11.79 9.46 31.37
CA SER A 473 10.85 10.57 31.64
C SER A 473 9.96 10.96 30.44
N PHE A 474 10.02 10.18 29.36
CA PHE A 474 9.44 10.44 28.05
C PHE A 474 9.27 9.11 27.31
N CYS A 475 8.09 8.90 26.72
CA CYS A 475 7.71 7.65 26.05
C CYS A 475 7.91 7.74 24.54
N LEU A 476 8.96 7.13 23.99
CA LEU A 476 9.20 7.13 22.55
C LEU A 476 8.16 6.25 21.84
N PHE A 477 7.07 6.87 21.40
CA PHE A 477 5.94 6.19 20.78
C PHE A 477 6.07 6.20 19.25
N ALA A 478 6.34 5.03 18.69
CA ALA A 478 6.51 4.83 17.24
C ALA A 478 5.88 3.50 16.81
N PRO A 479 4.53 3.37 16.87
CA PRO A 479 3.85 2.25 16.25
C PRO A 479 4.11 2.21 14.74
N THR A 480 4.00 1.02 14.16
CA THR A 480 3.99 0.79 12.71
C THR A 480 2.65 1.24 12.12
N HIS A 481 1.54 0.97 12.81
CA HIS A 481 0.20 1.39 12.39
C HIS A 481 -0.60 1.92 13.57
N ALA A 482 -1.44 2.92 13.31
CA ALA A 482 -2.33 3.54 14.29
C ALA A 482 -3.65 3.93 13.63
N ARG A 483 -4.79 3.47 14.16
CA ARG A 483 -6.13 3.87 13.67
C ARG A 483 -7.07 4.16 14.83
N ALA A 484 -8.04 5.04 14.64
CA ALA A 484 -9.07 5.30 15.62
C ALA A 484 -10.45 5.45 14.97
N SER A 485 -11.49 5.26 15.78
CA SER A 485 -12.86 5.60 15.39
C SER A 485 -13.10 7.10 15.58
N THR A 486 -13.96 7.67 14.74
CA THR A 486 -14.23 9.13 14.74
C THR A 486 -14.80 9.64 16.06
N ASP A 487 -15.57 8.81 16.77
CA ASP A 487 -16.14 9.10 18.08
C ASP A 487 -15.17 8.87 19.24
N GLY A 488 -13.95 8.40 18.96
CA GLY A 488 -12.92 8.08 19.95
C GLY A 488 -13.21 6.84 20.80
N ALA A 489 -14.26 6.06 20.49
CA ALA A 489 -14.64 4.87 21.25
C ALA A 489 -13.61 3.72 21.11
N ALA A 490 -13.01 3.59 19.92
CA ALA A 490 -12.05 2.55 19.61
C ALA A 490 -10.72 3.12 19.09
N ALA A 491 -9.62 2.45 19.44
CA ALA A 491 -8.30 2.71 18.87
C ALA A 491 -7.60 1.39 18.54
N PHE A 492 -6.68 1.43 17.58
CA PHE A 492 -5.83 0.33 17.17
C PHE A 492 -4.39 0.80 17.11
N VAL A 493 -3.47 0.02 17.68
CA VAL A 493 -2.03 0.25 17.52
C VAL A 493 -1.33 -1.07 17.25
N GLN A 494 -0.37 -1.03 16.34
CA GLN A 494 0.50 -2.15 16.01
C GLN A 494 1.93 -1.69 15.98
N LYS A 495 2.83 -2.53 16.50
CA LYS A 495 4.27 -2.41 16.30
C LYS A 495 4.83 -3.72 15.81
N THR A 496 5.36 -3.70 14.60
CA THR A 496 6.01 -4.86 13.97
C THR A 496 7.49 -4.86 14.35
N GLY A 497 7.91 -5.88 15.09
CA GLY A 497 9.32 -6.13 15.41
C GLY A 497 9.94 -7.19 14.49
N TYR A 498 11.20 -7.56 14.77
CA TYR A 498 11.94 -8.52 13.93
C TYR A 498 11.44 -9.97 14.04
N LYS A 499 10.91 -10.37 15.20
CA LYS A 499 10.39 -11.74 15.48
C LYS A 499 9.03 -11.77 16.15
N GLU A 500 8.61 -10.63 16.69
CA GLU A 500 7.40 -10.48 17.49
C GLU A 500 6.75 -9.18 17.08
N GLN A 501 5.44 -9.13 17.19
CA GLN A 501 4.67 -7.90 17.03
C GLN A 501 3.77 -7.72 18.23
N SER A 502 3.49 -6.46 18.53
CA SER A 502 2.54 -6.05 19.55
C SER A 502 1.35 -5.42 18.84
N VAL A 503 0.15 -5.92 19.12
CA VAL A 503 -1.09 -5.48 18.45
C VAL A 503 -2.19 -5.37 19.49
N TYR A 504 -2.84 -4.22 19.53
CA TYR A 504 -3.90 -3.91 20.49
C TYR A 504 -5.05 -3.18 19.82
N PHE A 505 -6.26 -3.56 20.21
CA PHE A 505 -7.47 -2.78 20.03
C PHE A 505 -7.88 -2.23 21.39
N PHE A 506 -8.39 -1.02 21.47
CA PHE A 506 -8.76 -0.40 22.74
C PHE A 506 -10.26 -0.11 22.78
N ASP A 507 -10.84 -0.42 23.92
CA ASP A 507 -12.08 0.17 24.40
C ASP A 507 -11.70 1.39 25.23
N MET A 508 -11.84 2.56 24.60
CA MET A 508 -11.42 3.82 25.20
C MET A 508 -12.36 4.27 26.33
N ALA A 509 -13.63 3.87 26.28
CA ALA A 509 -14.62 4.23 27.28
C ALA A 509 -14.47 3.41 28.57
N ASN A 510 -14.13 2.12 28.44
CA ASN A 510 -14.00 1.21 29.59
C ASN A 510 -12.55 0.98 30.02
N ASN A 511 -11.59 1.76 29.51
CA ASN A 511 -10.17 1.69 29.85
C ASN A 511 -9.61 0.25 29.69
N LYS A 512 -9.80 -0.34 28.51
CA LYS A 512 -9.43 -1.73 28.26
C LYS A 512 -8.70 -1.90 26.94
N ALA A 513 -7.62 -2.67 26.95
CA ALA A 513 -6.94 -3.13 25.74
C ALA A 513 -7.26 -4.61 25.47
N HIS A 514 -7.59 -4.92 24.22
CA HIS A 514 -7.88 -6.25 23.69
C HIS A 514 -6.75 -6.71 22.78
N THR A 515 -6.31 -7.94 22.97
CA THR A 515 -5.28 -8.60 22.17
C THR A 515 -5.43 -10.12 22.32
N SER A 516 -5.02 -10.90 21.33
CA SER A 516 -5.06 -12.37 21.40
C SER A 516 -3.72 -12.97 20.95
N THR A 517 -3.51 -14.25 21.26
CA THR A 517 -2.31 -14.98 20.84
C THR A 517 -2.28 -15.11 19.32
N GLU A 518 -3.44 -15.38 18.72
CA GLU A 518 -3.64 -15.52 17.29
C GLU A 518 -3.36 -14.21 16.56
N LEU A 519 -3.85 -13.07 17.08
CA LEU A 519 -3.62 -11.75 16.50
C LEU A 519 -2.14 -11.38 16.51
N ARG A 520 -1.43 -11.66 17.61
CA ARG A 520 0.02 -11.40 17.70
C ARG A 520 0.84 -12.36 16.83
N ALA A 521 0.35 -13.57 16.59
CA ALA A 521 1.03 -14.55 15.74
C ALA A 521 0.84 -14.28 14.23
N ALA A 522 -0.26 -13.64 13.83
CA ALA A 522 -0.62 -13.42 12.43
C ALA A 522 0.22 -12.32 11.76
N GLN A 523 1.05 -12.65 10.78
CA GLN A 523 1.94 -11.72 10.09
C GLN A 523 1.23 -10.96 8.96
N ASN A 524 1.84 -9.89 8.45
CA ASN A 524 1.33 -9.11 7.31
C ASN A 524 -0.14 -8.69 7.45
N LEU A 525 -0.51 -8.20 8.64
CA LEU A 525 -1.85 -7.71 8.92
C LEU A 525 -2.24 -6.66 7.88
N THR A 526 -3.37 -6.88 7.22
CA THR A 526 -3.87 -6.07 6.12
C THR A 526 -5.34 -5.74 6.35
N TRP A 527 -5.62 -4.45 6.42
CA TRP A 527 -6.97 -3.92 6.51
C TRP A 527 -7.71 -4.14 5.19
N VAL A 528 -8.86 -4.78 5.25
CA VAL A 528 -9.75 -4.99 4.09
C VAL A 528 -10.93 -4.03 4.18
N TYR A 529 -11.56 -4.00 5.36
CA TYR A 529 -12.68 -3.15 5.73
C TYR A 529 -12.39 -2.50 7.08
N ASP A 530 -13.18 -1.51 7.44
CA ASP A 530 -13.10 -0.78 8.72
C ASP A 530 -13.26 -1.71 9.93
N ASP A 531 -13.89 -2.88 9.71
CA ASP A 531 -14.24 -3.94 10.67
C ASP A 531 -13.69 -5.33 10.28
N LEU A 532 -12.72 -5.40 9.35
CA LEU A 532 -12.08 -6.65 8.93
C LEU A 532 -10.57 -6.49 8.72
N LEU A 533 -9.80 -7.19 9.56
CA LEU A 533 -8.34 -7.24 9.51
C LEU A 533 -7.89 -8.67 9.20
N VAL A 534 -7.09 -8.87 8.15
CA VAL A 534 -6.64 -10.20 7.71
C VAL A 534 -5.14 -10.35 7.86
N GLY A 535 -4.69 -11.47 8.40
CA GLY A 535 -3.28 -11.81 8.56
C GLY A 535 -2.93 -13.17 7.99
N VAL A 536 -1.63 -13.41 7.85
CA VAL A 536 -1.02 -14.66 7.38
C VAL A 536 -0.55 -15.48 8.59
N THR A 537 -0.84 -16.77 8.57
CA THR A 537 -0.33 -17.76 9.54
C THR A 537 0.46 -18.84 8.81
N ASP A 538 1.13 -19.71 9.57
CA ASP A 538 1.80 -20.89 8.99
C ASP A 538 0.82 -21.86 8.31
N GLU A 539 -0.47 -21.83 8.68
CA GLU A 539 -1.52 -22.71 8.14
C GLU A 539 -2.30 -22.04 6.97
N GLY A 540 -2.20 -20.72 6.78
CA GLY A 540 -2.94 -20.00 5.74
C GLY A 540 -3.26 -18.54 6.12
N LEU A 541 -4.54 -18.17 6.09
CA LEU A 541 -5.05 -16.86 6.48
C LEU A 541 -5.95 -16.94 7.71
N ILE A 542 -5.93 -15.88 8.51
CA ILE A 542 -6.86 -15.65 9.62
C ILE A 542 -7.44 -14.24 9.49
N ALA A 543 -8.74 -14.12 9.70
CA ALA A 543 -9.42 -12.84 9.72
C ALA A 543 -9.97 -12.52 11.10
N PHE A 544 -9.84 -11.27 11.49
CA PHE A 544 -10.32 -10.70 12.74
C PHE A 544 -11.41 -9.67 12.47
N THR A 545 -12.40 -9.61 13.35
CA THR A 545 -13.53 -8.69 13.30
C THR A 545 -13.92 -8.28 14.73
N PRO A 546 -14.68 -7.19 14.93
CA PRO A 546 -15.22 -6.84 16.24
C PRO A 546 -15.97 -7.98 16.90
N THR A 547 -15.83 -8.12 18.22
CA THR A 547 -16.65 -9.08 18.98
C THR A 547 -18.11 -8.66 18.95
N SER A 548 -19.00 -9.58 18.59
CA SER A 548 -20.45 -9.35 18.66
C SER A 548 -20.85 -9.08 20.12
N SER A 549 -21.51 -7.94 20.36
CA SER A 549 -22.05 -7.56 21.67
C SER A 549 -23.21 -8.43 22.13
#